data_AF-A0A258Y817-F1
#
_entry.id   AF-A0A258Y817-F1
#
_cell.length_a   1.000
_cell.length_b   1.000
_cell.length_c   1.000
_cell.angle_alpha   90.00
_cell.angle_beta   90.00
_cell.angle_gamma   90.00
#
_symmetry.space_group_name_H-M   'P 1'
#
loop_
_entity.id
_entity.type
_entity.pdbx_description
1 polymer ?
#
loop_
_entity_poly.entity_id
_entity_poly.type
_entity_poly.pdbx_seq_one_letter_code
_entity_poly.pdbx_strand_id
1 'polypeptide(L)'
;MFIMKTVKYLLIVLLFQISATVLVRGQIKMGMDSVEQKFKNPPAETRPTVWWRWYGRQISKEGITRDLEAMKQAGIGGFYHFQLKPGVPDVLNDSESVLPNVTTLSKEWWDLIQFSIKEADRLGLEATFHNSLGWSSSGGPWIKPENSMQKLVWSETTVEGGVDLKLKLIQPNIDPKWNYYKDVAVLAISPDNSGLVSQEKVLDISHLLQKDGTIAWSVPNGHWKLIRYGHTTTGKLPVQAPFDVAGLECDKLDQNSLKIHFDQYPGKILKEAGALAGKSLKYIAIDSYEAGLQNWNPQFRNQFIKRRGYDPIKWLPIITGNQPENFDPRTKPASPGIIIESQEISERFLYDFERTISELYMEEYYSAMNQMVHQYPGVKLEVQSYNAPFNLVENAVRNEMPAGEFWHGNKNYGWWTLNLAASAAHIAGNKIVSAESFTAEPQRGNWSISPENLKAEADLAFSKGINRMELHIQPHQPWGEKAIPGMIGGSYGLQINPANTYWKQSLAWNTYLARCQYLLRQGQFIADICYLYPKRQRGFTVPEGYNGDAIDEQSLIKLMFVKDGKLCLPSGMQYRILVLPNTSV
;
A
#
# COMPACT_ATOMS: atom_id res chain seq x y z
N MET A 1 31.55 60.82 -31.71
CA MET A 1 30.42 60.74 -30.75
C MET A 1 29.74 59.36 -30.70
N PHE A 2 29.67 58.60 -31.81
CA PHE A 2 29.03 57.27 -31.85
C PHE A 2 29.82 56.18 -31.10
N ILE A 3 31.15 56.12 -31.28
CA ILE A 3 32.03 55.12 -30.62
C ILE A 3 31.95 55.19 -29.09
N MET A 4 31.94 56.39 -28.51
CA MET A 4 31.81 56.58 -27.06
C MET A 4 30.48 56.08 -26.50
N LYS A 5 29.37 56.18 -27.26
CA LYS A 5 28.07 55.63 -26.83
C LYS A 5 28.12 54.10 -26.85
N THR A 6 28.63 53.48 -27.91
CA THR A 6 28.74 52.01 -28.01
C THR A 6 29.64 51.41 -26.94
N VAL A 7 30.79 52.03 -26.64
CA VAL A 7 31.70 51.60 -25.55
C VAL A 7 31.01 51.72 -24.19
N LYS A 8 30.24 52.79 -23.95
CA LYS A 8 29.48 52.97 -22.70
C LYS A 8 28.37 51.91 -22.53
N TYR A 9 27.67 51.55 -23.60
CA TYR A 9 26.67 50.48 -23.59
C TYR A 9 27.30 49.10 -23.34
N LEU A 10 28.42 48.78 -23.99
CA LEU A 10 29.15 47.52 -23.76
C LEU A 10 29.66 47.41 -22.32
N LEU A 11 30.18 48.50 -21.74
CA LEU A 11 30.58 48.55 -20.33
C LEU A 11 29.40 48.32 -19.37
N ILE A 12 28.23 48.89 -19.66
CA ILE A 12 27.01 48.68 -18.84
C ILE A 12 26.56 47.22 -18.91
N VAL A 13 26.53 46.60 -20.10
CA VAL A 13 26.18 45.19 -20.27
C VAL A 13 27.16 44.28 -19.54
N LEU A 14 28.47 44.56 -19.65
CA LEU A 14 29.50 43.80 -18.96
C LEU A 14 29.39 43.93 -17.43
N LEU A 15 29.16 45.14 -16.91
CA LEU A 15 28.95 45.39 -15.49
C LEU A 15 27.68 44.69 -14.97
N PHE A 16 26.62 44.64 -15.77
CA PHE A 16 25.39 43.93 -15.43
C PHE A 16 25.62 42.40 -15.40
N GLN A 17 26.36 41.84 -16.36
CA GLN A 17 26.73 40.42 -16.37
C GLN A 17 27.64 40.03 -15.20
N ILE A 18 28.62 40.88 -14.85
CA ILE A 18 29.48 40.66 -13.69
C ILE A 18 28.64 40.73 -12.40
N SER A 19 27.77 41.72 -12.26
CA SER A 19 26.90 41.86 -11.08
C SER A 19 25.93 40.69 -10.94
N ALA A 20 25.31 40.25 -12.02
CA ALA A 20 24.45 39.06 -12.04
C ALA A 20 25.22 37.79 -11.66
N THR A 21 26.46 37.63 -12.17
CA THR A 21 27.31 36.47 -11.84
C THR A 21 27.75 36.48 -10.38
N VAL A 22 28.08 37.66 -9.82
CA VAL A 22 28.45 37.81 -8.40
C VAL A 22 27.25 37.54 -7.49
N LEU A 23 26.05 38.01 -7.84
CA LEU A 23 24.81 37.72 -7.12
C LEU A 23 24.48 36.22 -7.15
N VAL A 24 24.56 35.57 -8.32
CA VAL A 24 24.34 34.12 -8.46
C VAL A 24 25.38 33.34 -7.64
N ARG A 25 26.68 33.71 -7.70
CA ARG A 25 27.72 33.08 -6.88
C ARG A 25 27.49 33.29 -5.37
N GLY A 26 27.03 34.47 -4.96
CA GLY A 26 26.68 34.78 -3.57
C GLY A 26 25.50 33.94 -3.06
N GLN A 27 24.46 33.78 -3.88
CA GLN A 27 23.31 32.91 -3.56
C GLN A 27 23.70 31.43 -3.51
N ILE A 28 24.52 30.95 -4.45
CA ILE A 28 25.03 29.58 -4.43
C ILE A 28 25.86 29.34 -3.17
N LYS A 29 26.75 30.28 -2.80
CA LYS A 29 27.57 30.16 -1.58
C LYS A 29 26.71 30.13 -0.32
N MET A 30 25.75 31.04 -0.16
CA MET A 30 24.82 31.00 0.98
C MET A 30 23.99 29.70 1.01
N GLY A 31 23.58 29.20 -0.16
CA GLY A 31 22.93 27.90 -0.29
C GLY A 31 23.82 26.74 0.17
N MET A 32 25.09 26.72 -0.26
CA MET A 32 26.08 25.70 0.13
C MET A 32 26.43 25.77 1.63
N ASP A 33 26.65 26.97 2.17
CA ASP A 33 26.87 27.20 3.59
C ASP A 33 25.66 26.70 4.41
N SER A 34 24.44 26.84 3.88
CA SER A 34 23.23 26.28 4.51
C SER A 34 23.16 24.75 4.45
N VAL A 35 23.67 24.12 3.39
CA VAL A 35 23.71 22.65 3.25
C VAL A 35 24.75 22.05 4.19
N GLU A 36 25.94 22.62 4.28
CA GLU A 36 26.97 22.16 5.21
C GLU A 36 26.47 22.24 6.66
N GLN A 37 25.84 23.36 7.04
CA GLN A 37 25.30 23.54 8.39
C GLN A 37 24.18 22.55 8.71
N LYS A 38 23.25 22.33 7.78
CA LYS A 38 22.18 21.33 7.93
C LYS A 38 22.70 19.90 7.84
N PHE A 39 23.83 19.64 7.20
CA PHE A 39 24.48 18.34 7.25
C PHE A 39 25.15 18.10 8.62
N LYS A 40 25.81 19.12 9.19
CA LYS A 40 26.37 19.02 10.55
C LYS A 40 25.26 18.83 11.59
N ASN A 41 24.16 19.58 11.43
CA ASN A 41 23.00 19.61 12.30
C ASN A 41 21.71 19.28 11.50
N PRO A 42 21.44 17.99 11.23
CA PRO A 42 20.28 17.58 10.43
C PRO A 42 18.97 18.11 11.01
N PRO A 43 18.10 18.71 10.16
CA PRO A 43 16.76 19.11 10.57
C PRO A 43 15.95 17.96 11.18
N ALA A 44 14.99 18.27 12.05
CA ALA A 44 14.23 17.23 12.76
C ALA A 44 13.44 16.33 11.80
N GLU A 45 12.91 16.89 10.71
CA GLU A 45 12.17 16.18 9.67
C GLU A 45 13.03 15.19 8.86
N THR A 46 14.36 15.25 8.98
CA THR A 46 15.26 14.29 8.33
C THR A 46 15.73 13.19 9.25
N ARG A 47 15.29 13.15 10.50
CA ARG A 47 15.59 12.04 11.42
C ARG A 47 14.83 10.77 11.00
N PRO A 48 15.36 9.57 11.30
CA PRO A 48 14.61 8.34 11.11
C PRO A 48 13.41 8.29 12.07
N THR A 49 12.39 7.53 11.69
CA THR A 49 11.20 7.24 12.52
C THR A 49 11.24 5.78 12.96
N VAL A 50 10.33 5.37 13.84
CA VAL A 50 10.21 3.98 14.29
C VAL A 50 8.78 3.47 14.13
N TRP A 51 8.63 2.17 13.87
CA TRP A 51 7.35 1.51 14.00
C TRP A 51 7.07 1.23 15.47
N TRP A 52 6.17 2.01 16.07
CA TRP A 52 5.83 1.93 17.48
C TRP A 52 4.59 1.07 17.67
N ARG A 53 4.79 -0.17 18.10
CA ARG A 53 3.72 -1.17 18.20
C ARG A 53 3.21 -1.32 19.63
N TRP A 54 1.91 -1.12 19.80
CA TRP A 54 1.18 -1.44 21.02
C TRP A 54 0.65 -2.87 20.91
N TYR A 55 1.19 -3.76 21.74
CA TYR A 55 0.78 -5.16 21.79
C TYR A 55 -0.19 -5.38 22.94
N GLY A 56 -1.38 -5.91 22.62
CA GLY A 56 -2.39 -6.23 23.63
C GLY A 56 -2.92 -4.98 24.34
N ARG A 57 -3.15 -5.10 25.66
CA ARG A 57 -3.93 -4.14 26.46
C ARG A 57 -3.11 -3.36 27.49
N GLN A 58 -1.81 -3.64 27.58
CA GLN A 58 -0.93 -3.05 28.60
C GLN A 58 -0.33 -1.76 28.08
N ILE A 59 -1.09 -0.67 28.21
CA ILE A 59 -0.73 0.66 27.69
C ILE A 59 -0.98 1.68 28.81
N SER A 60 -0.04 2.61 29.02
CA SER A 60 -0.15 3.64 30.06
C SER A 60 0.41 4.98 29.60
N LYS A 61 -0.07 6.09 30.19
CA LYS A 61 0.45 7.44 29.89
C LYS A 61 1.92 7.57 30.28
N GLU A 62 2.32 6.94 31.38
CA GLU A 62 3.69 6.92 31.88
C GLU A 62 4.60 6.13 30.92
N GLY A 63 4.13 5.01 30.37
CA GLY A 63 4.83 4.28 29.32
C GLY A 63 4.98 5.13 28.06
N ILE A 64 3.90 5.77 27.61
CA ILE A 64 3.89 6.60 26.40
C ILE A 64 4.89 7.75 26.54
N THR A 65 4.85 8.46 27.67
CA THR A 65 5.76 9.57 27.96
C THR A 65 7.23 9.11 27.89
N ARG A 66 7.56 8.00 28.58
CA ARG A 66 8.93 7.46 28.59
C ARG A 66 9.41 7.03 27.21
N ASP A 67 8.56 6.32 26.45
CA ASP A 67 8.91 5.88 25.10
C ASP A 67 9.22 7.07 24.19
N LEU A 68 8.37 8.08 24.18
CA LEU A 68 8.52 9.25 23.30
C LEU A 68 9.69 10.14 23.74
N GLU A 69 9.92 10.32 25.04
CA GLU A 69 11.11 11.01 25.54
C GLU A 69 12.39 10.28 25.17
N ALA A 70 12.40 8.95 25.27
CA ALA A 70 13.53 8.14 24.87
C ALA A 70 13.78 8.24 23.36
N MET A 71 12.73 8.19 22.53
CA MET A 71 12.86 8.42 21.07
C MET A 71 13.53 9.78 20.79
N LYS A 72 13.06 10.85 21.45
CA LYS A 72 13.62 12.19 21.30
C LYS A 72 15.11 12.24 21.66
N GLN A 73 15.49 11.65 22.79
CA GLN A 73 16.88 11.59 23.26
C GLN A 73 17.78 10.78 22.32
N ALA A 74 17.26 9.69 21.74
CA ALA A 74 17.95 8.85 20.77
C ALA A 74 18.09 9.51 19.38
N GLY A 75 17.52 10.69 19.16
CA GLY A 75 17.56 11.36 17.86
C GLY A 75 16.58 10.79 16.83
N ILE A 76 15.56 10.07 17.28
CA ILE A 76 14.42 9.64 16.45
C ILE A 76 13.48 10.84 16.24
N GLY A 77 12.93 10.95 15.03
CA GLY A 77 12.09 12.08 14.59
C GLY A 77 10.60 11.90 14.83
N GLY A 78 10.14 10.68 15.06
CA GLY A 78 8.72 10.37 15.14
C GLY A 78 8.43 8.87 15.13
N PHE A 79 7.14 8.53 15.08
CA PHE A 79 6.67 7.15 15.14
C PHE A 79 5.53 6.85 14.16
N TYR A 80 5.38 5.56 13.87
CA TYR A 80 4.26 4.94 13.17
C TYR A 80 3.53 4.07 14.16
N HIS A 81 2.34 4.49 14.58
CA HIS A 81 1.57 3.78 15.59
C HIS A 81 0.75 2.65 14.99
N PHE A 82 0.84 1.48 15.60
CA PHE A 82 0.01 0.31 15.32
C PHE A 82 -0.52 -0.29 16.63
N GLN A 83 -1.79 -0.71 16.62
CA GLN A 83 -2.40 -1.48 17.71
C GLN A 83 -2.62 -2.93 17.27
N LEU A 84 -1.99 -3.87 17.98
CA LEU A 84 -1.97 -5.29 17.62
C LEU A 84 -2.52 -6.17 18.73
N LYS A 85 -2.91 -7.39 18.37
CA LYS A 85 -3.12 -8.47 19.34
C LYS A 85 -1.80 -8.80 20.07
N PRO A 86 -1.83 -9.37 21.29
CA PRO A 86 -0.62 -9.78 21.98
C PRO A 86 0.06 -10.94 21.23
N GLY A 87 1.39 -11.01 21.32
CA GLY A 87 2.20 -12.05 20.67
C GLY A 87 2.00 -13.45 21.26
N VAL A 88 1.49 -13.55 22.49
CA VAL A 88 1.13 -14.80 23.16
C VAL A 88 -0.34 -14.70 23.62
N PRO A 89 -1.25 -15.59 23.18
CA PRO A 89 -2.68 -15.52 23.50
C PRO A 89 -3.00 -15.48 25.00
N ASP A 90 -2.21 -16.19 25.82
CA ASP A 90 -2.51 -16.41 27.24
C ASP A 90 -2.09 -15.25 28.17
N VAL A 91 -1.34 -14.25 27.66
CA VAL A 91 -0.89 -13.08 28.45
C VAL A 91 -2.00 -12.01 28.58
N LEU A 92 -3.15 -12.20 27.92
CA LEU A 92 -4.31 -11.31 28.08
C LEU A 92 -4.91 -11.35 29.50
N ASN A 93 -4.68 -12.43 30.24
CA ASN A 93 -5.18 -12.67 31.58
C ASN A 93 -4.03 -12.88 32.58
N ASP A 94 -2.91 -12.18 32.38
CA ASP A 94 -1.88 -12.20 33.41
C ASP A 94 -2.36 -11.40 34.63
N SER A 95 -2.96 -12.10 35.59
CA SER A 95 -3.37 -11.54 36.89
C SER A 95 -2.19 -11.02 37.70
N GLU A 96 -0.94 -11.26 37.27
CA GLU A 96 0.28 -10.72 37.86
C GLU A 96 0.72 -9.38 37.22
N SER A 97 0.08 -8.94 36.13
CA SER A 97 0.39 -7.63 35.54
C SER A 97 -0.10 -6.50 36.44
N VAL A 98 0.84 -5.65 36.88
CA VAL A 98 0.57 -4.49 37.75
C VAL A 98 -0.08 -3.30 37.03
N LEU A 99 -0.39 -3.42 35.73
CA LEU A 99 -1.01 -2.35 34.94
C LEU A 99 -2.46 -2.69 34.57
N PRO A 100 -3.37 -1.70 34.58
CA PRO A 100 -4.75 -1.93 34.16
C PRO A 100 -4.80 -2.28 32.66
N ASN A 101 -5.64 -3.24 32.31
CA ASN A 101 -5.91 -3.59 30.91
C ASN A 101 -6.78 -2.52 30.26
N VAL A 102 -6.29 -1.94 29.16
CA VAL A 102 -7.04 -0.99 28.32
C VAL A 102 -7.62 -1.74 27.12
N THR A 103 -8.94 -1.83 27.05
CA THR A 103 -9.64 -2.46 25.93
C THR A 103 -9.53 -1.59 24.67
N THR A 104 -9.08 -2.17 23.56
CA THR A 104 -8.97 -1.46 22.27
C THR A 104 -10.32 -0.87 21.87
N LEU A 105 -10.32 0.35 21.34
CA LEU A 105 -11.50 1.17 21.00
C LEU A 105 -12.35 1.67 22.18
N SER A 106 -12.01 1.36 23.44
CA SER A 106 -12.67 1.97 24.61
C SER A 106 -12.39 3.48 24.68
N LYS A 107 -13.15 4.19 25.52
CA LYS A 107 -12.90 5.62 25.75
C LYS A 107 -11.47 5.85 26.25
N GLU A 108 -11.01 5.03 27.19
CA GLU A 108 -9.67 5.09 27.78
C GLU A 108 -8.59 4.88 26.71
N TRP A 109 -8.81 3.96 25.77
CA TRP A 109 -7.90 3.77 24.64
C TRP A 109 -7.81 5.01 23.75
N TRP A 110 -8.95 5.62 23.40
CA TRP A 110 -8.97 6.87 22.63
C TRP A 110 -8.32 8.03 23.39
N ASP A 111 -8.48 8.11 24.72
CA ASP A 111 -7.79 9.10 25.56
C ASP A 111 -6.25 8.91 25.48
N LEU A 112 -5.75 7.67 25.37
CA LEU A 112 -4.32 7.37 25.20
C LEU A 112 -3.79 7.70 23.80
N ILE A 113 -4.59 7.47 22.75
CA ILE A 113 -4.27 7.91 21.38
C ILE A 113 -4.14 9.43 21.33
N GLN A 114 -5.09 10.15 21.92
CA GLN A 114 -5.01 11.61 21.99
C GLN A 114 -3.79 12.06 22.81
N PHE A 115 -3.50 11.38 23.92
CA PHE A 115 -2.35 11.67 24.76
C PHE A 115 -1.03 11.48 24.00
N SER A 116 -0.87 10.40 23.22
CA SER A 116 0.37 10.18 22.46
C SER A 116 0.60 11.24 21.38
N ILE A 117 -0.46 11.73 20.73
CA ILE A 117 -0.37 12.84 19.76
C ILE A 117 0.05 14.15 20.45
N LYS A 118 -0.50 14.44 21.64
CA LYS A 118 -0.12 15.62 22.45
C LYS A 118 1.32 15.54 22.93
N GLU A 119 1.77 14.37 23.36
CA GLU A 119 3.16 14.15 23.78
C GLU A 119 4.13 14.25 22.60
N ALA A 120 3.74 13.76 21.41
CA ALA A 120 4.51 13.97 20.19
C ALA A 120 4.69 15.47 19.90
N ASP A 121 3.61 16.26 19.97
CA ASP A 121 3.66 17.72 19.80
C ASP A 121 4.59 18.39 20.82
N ARG A 122 4.45 18.04 22.11
CA ARG A 122 5.29 18.57 23.21
C ARG A 122 6.78 18.35 22.95
N LEU A 123 7.13 17.20 22.39
CA LEU A 123 8.51 16.79 22.14
C LEU A 123 9.02 17.20 20.75
N GLY A 124 8.15 17.76 19.89
CA GLY A 124 8.46 18.05 18.49
C GLY A 124 8.80 16.78 17.71
N LEU A 125 8.04 15.71 17.96
CA LEU A 125 8.05 14.46 17.23
C LEU A 125 6.89 14.43 16.24
N GLU A 126 7.13 13.76 15.12
CA GLU A 126 6.08 13.45 14.15
C GLU A 126 5.31 12.18 14.55
N ALA A 127 4.00 12.23 14.43
CA ALA A 127 3.13 11.09 14.60
C ALA A 127 2.54 10.67 13.24
N THR A 128 2.60 9.39 12.97
CA THR A 128 1.91 8.69 11.89
C THR A 128 1.05 7.59 12.50
N PHE A 129 -0.16 7.40 12.00
CA PHE A 129 -1.01 6.29 12.42
C PHE A 129 -1.30 5.38 11.24
N HIS A 130 -1.16 4.08 11.46
CA HIS A 130 -1.65 3.09 10.51
C HIS A 130 -3.17 3.21 10.37
N ASN A 131 -3.68 2.98 9.17
CA ASN A 131 -5.07 3.19 8.83
C ASN A 131 -6.01 2.08 9.34
N SER A 132 -5.52 0.99 9.92
CA SER A 132 -6.33 -0.08 10.50
C SER A 132 -5.84 -0.48 11.90
N LEU A 133 -6.67 -1.25 12.61
CA LEU A 133 -6.18 -2.11 13.69
C LEU A 133 -5.43 -3.30 13.08
N GLY A 134 -4.41 -3.80 13.77
CA GLY A 134 -3.43 -4.72 13.19
C GLY A 134 -2.40 -3.95 12.35
N TRP A 135 -1.83 -4.61 11.34
CA TRP A 135 -0.89 -3.97 10.42
C TRP A 135 -1.35 -3.98 8.96
N SER A 136 -2.28 -4.85 8.55
CA SER A 136 -2.78 -4.82 7.17
C SER A 136 -4.19 -5.39 7.09
N SER A 137 -5.16 -4.82 6.37
CA SER A 137 -5.07 -3.61 5.55
C SER A 137 -6.14 -2.57 5.90
N SER A 138 -7.42 -2.91 5.98
CA SER A 138 -8.50 -1.95 6.30
C SER A 138 -9.77 -2.65 6.74
N GLY A 139 -9.88 -2.95 8.02
CA GLY A 139 -11.05 -3.64 8.55
C GLY A 139 -11.31 -3.35 10.01
N GLY A 140 -12.46 -3.83 10.48
CA GLY A 140 -12.89 -3.63 11.86
C GLY A 140 -14.30 -4.14 12.10
N PRO A 141 -14.75 -4.12 13.36
CA PRO A 141 -16.03 -4.72 13.76
C PRO A 141 -17.24 -3.99 13.18
N TRP A 142 -17.04 -2.80 12.62
CA TRP A 142 -18.05 -2.00 11.93
C TRP A 142 -18.30 -2.42 10.47
N ILE A 143 -17.45 -3.30 9.89
CA ILE A 143 -17.63 -3.78 8.52
C ILE A 143 -18.57 -5.00 8.52
N LYS A 144 -19.73 -4.81 7.89
CA LYS A 144 -20.71 -5.89 7.69
C LYS A 144 -20.35 -6.74 6.45
N PRO A 145 -20.83 -7.99 6.35
CA PRO A 145 -20.57 -8.85 5.20
C PRO A 145 -20.91 -8.22 3.85
N GLU A 146 -21.94 -7.39 3.75
CA GLU A 146 -22.30 -6.68 2.52
C GLU A 146 -21.33 -5.57 2.10
N ASN A 147 -20.55 -5.03 3.04
CA ASN A 147 -19.56 -3.97 2.83
C ASN A 147 -18.11 -4.50 2.92
N SER A 148 -17.96 -5.83 2.96
CA SER A 148 -16.68 -6.52 3.02
C SER A 148 -16.18 -6.82 1.61
N MET A 149 -14.88 -7.10 1.46
CA MET A 149 -14.34 -7.72 0.24
C MET A 149 -15.20 -8.90 -0.22
N GLN A 150 -15.60 -8.91 -1.49
CA GLN A 150 -16.42 -9.98 -2.08
C GLN A 150 -15.66 -10.82 -3.10
N LYS A 151 -16.15 -12.04 -3.32
CA LYS A 151 -15.72 -12.91 -4.41
C LYS A 151 -16.91 -13.52 -5.14
N LEU A 152 -16.76 -13.72 -6.45
CA LEU A 152 -17.65 -14.60 -7.21
C LEU A 152 -17.51 -16.03 -6.72
N VAL A 153 -18.64 -16.72 -6.63
CA VAL A 153 -18.76 -18.15 -6.35
C VAL A 153 -19.77 -18.75 -7.31
N TRP A 154 -19.62 -20.02 -7.64
CA TRP A 154 -20.54 -20.70 -8.56
C TRP A 154 -20.76 -22.16 -8.19
N SER A 155 -21.84 -22.70 -8.73
CA SER A 155 -22.16 -24.13 -8.70
C SER A 155 -22.64 -24.54 -10.08
N GLU A 156 -22.27 -25.75 -10.49
CA GLU A 156 -22.60 -26.28 -11.81
C GLU A 156 -23.64 -27.39 -11.71
N THR A 157 -24.52 -27.49 -12.72
CA THR A 157 -25.46 -28.59 -12.86
C THR A 157 -25.62 -28.91 -14.34
N THR A 158 -25.46 -30.19 -14.69
CA THR A 158 -25.64 -30.65 -16.08
C THR A 158 -27.06 -31.16 -16.27
N VAL A 159 -27.68 -30.83 -17.41
CA VAL A 159 -29.04 -31.23 -17.76
C VAL A 159 -29.13 -31.63 -19.23
N GLU A 160 -30.05 -32.55 -19.52
CA GLU A 160 -30.41 -32.95 -20.88
C GLU A 160 -31.47 -32.01 -21.46
N GLY A 161 -31.35 -31.72 -22.75
CA GLY A 161 -32.27 -30.89 -23.51
C GLY A 161 -33.51 -31.62 -24.00
N GLY A 162 -34.46 -30.86 -24.57
CA GLY A 162 -35.70 -31.40 -25.12
C GLY A 162 -36.76 -31.73 -24.06
N VAL A 163 -36.63 -31.18 -22.85
CA VAL A 163 -37.52 -31.44 -21.72
C VAL A 163 -37.95 -30.14 -21.03
N ASP A 164 -39.13 -30.15 -20.42
CA ASP A 164 -39.54 -29.12 -19.46
C ASP A 164 -38.95 -29.46 -18.09
N LEU A 165 -37.96 -28.67 -17.67
CA LEU A 165 -37.22 -28.89 -16.43
C LEU A 165 -37.77 -28.01 -15.32
N LYS A 166 -38.10 -28.61 -14.17
CA LYS A 166 -38.24 -27.91 -12.90
C LYS A 166 -37.21 -28.44 -11.91
N LEU A 167 -36.23 -27.61 -11.55
CA LEU A 167 -35.07 -28.03 -10.78
C LEU A 167 -34.69 -26.98 -9.75
N LYS A 168 -34.35 -27.41 -8.53
CA LYS A 168 -33.71 -26.55 -7.54
C LYS A 168 -32.20 -26.53 -7.81
N LEU A 169 -31.68 -25.37 -8.25
CA LEU A 169 -30.25 -25.21 -8.46
C LEU A 169 -29.52 -25.18 -7.11
N ILE A 170 -28.38 -25.86 -7.07
CA ILE A 170 -27.48 -25.86 -5.92
C ILE A 170 -27.07 -24.41 -5.65
N GLN A 171 -27.05 -23.99 -4.39
CA GLN A 171 -26.42 -22.72 -4.02
C GLN A 171 -24.92 -22.96 -3.83
N PRO A 172 -24.05 -22.10 -4.36
CA PRO A 172 -22.61 -22.17 -4.08
C PRO A 172 -22.31 -22.16 -2.58
N ASN A 173 -21.25 -22.87 -2.18
CA ASN A 173 -20.83 -22.93 -0.77
C ASN A 173 -20.39 -21.55 -0.27
N ILE A 174 -20.79 -21.21 0.96
CA ILE A 174 -20.43 -19.96 1.63
C ILE A 174 -19.91 -20.25 3.03
N ASP A 175 -19.13 -19.32 3.57
CA ASP A 175 -18.69 -19.42 4.96
C ASP A 175 -19.90 -19.27 5.91
N PRO A 176 -20.25 -20.31 6.69
CA PRO A 176 -21.40 -20.28 7.59
C PRO A 176 -21.24 -19.23 8.70
N LYS A 177 -20.01 -18.80 9.01
CA LYS A 177 -19.75 -17.73 9.98
C LYS A 177 -20.42 -16.42 9.60
N TRP A 178 -20.41 -16.09 8.30
CA TRP A 178 -20.93 -14.81 7.78
C TRP A 178 -22.31 -14.95 7.15
N ASN A 179 -22.66 -16.15 6.67
CA ASN A 179 -23.95 -16.49 6.08
C ASN A 179 -24.48 -15.42 5.09
N TYR A 180 -23.58 -14.91 4.24
CA TYR A 180 -23.88 -13.86 3.27
C TYR A 180 -23.76 -14.40 1.85
N TYR A 181 -24.82 -14.28 1.05
CA TYR A 181 -24.84 -14.70 -0.34
C TYR A 181 -25.84 -13.87 -1.13
N LYS A 182 -25.49 -13.53 -2.37
CA LYS A 182 -26.42 -12.96 -3.34
C LYS A 182 -26.18 -13.56 -4.73
N ASP A 183 -27.26 -13.92 -5.41
CA ASP A 183 -27.21 -14.36 -6.80
C ASP A 183 -26.73 -13.22 -7.73
N VAL A 184 -25.97 -13.59 -8.75
CA VAL A 184 -25.44 -12.70 -9.78
C VAL A 184 -26.08 -13.03 -11.13
N ALA A 185 -25.96 -14.29 -11.57
CA ALA A 185 -26.50 -14.75 -12.84
C ALA A 185 -26.70 -16.27 -12.84
N VAL A 186 -27.62 -16.76 -13.67
CA VAL A 186 -27.71 -18.17 -14.07
C VAL A 186 -27.47 -18.26 -15.57
N LEU A 187 -26.37 -18.90 -15.95
CA LEU A 187 -25.99 -19.05 -17.35
C LEU A 187 -26.17 -20.51 -17.77
N ALA A 188 -26.72 -20.73 -18.96
CA ALA A 188 -26.75 -22.03 -19.61
C ALA A 188 -25.81 -22.01 -20.81
N ILE A 189 -24.92 -23.00 -20.88
CA ILE A 189 -23.99 -23.19 -21.99
C ILE A 189 -24.06 -24.62 -22.52
N SER A 190 -23.83 -24.78 -23.81
CA SER A 190 -23.69 -26.07 -24.48
C SER A 190 -22.37 -26.05 -25.27
N PRO A 191 -21.24 -26.45 -24.66
CA PRO A 191 -19.97 -26.58 -25.36
C PRO A 191 -20.07 -27.57 -26.51
N ASP A 192 -19.35 -27.32 -27.60
CA ASP A 192 -19.20 -28.30 -28.68
C ASP A 192 -18.21 -29.40 -28.29
N ASN A 193 -17.97 -30.35 -29.20
CA ASN A 193 -17.06 -31.48 -28.98
C ASN A 193 -15.59 -31.07 -28.74
N SER A 194 -15.21 -29.83 -29.07
CA SER A 194 -13.90 -29.26 -28.78
C SER A 194 -13.84 -28.54 -27.42
N GLY A 195 -14.97 -28.41 -26.73
CA GLY A 195 -15.10 -27.67 -25.47
C GLY A 195 -15.32 -26.16 -25.65
N LEU A 196 -15.52 -25.70 -26.90
CA LEU A 196 -15.68 -24.30 -27.25
C LEU A 196 -17.16 -23.89 -27.22
N VAL A 197 -17.42 -22.64 -26.80
CA VAL A 197 -18.75 -22.05 -26.78
C VAL A 197 -18.73 -20.73 -27.57
N SER A 198 -19.62 -20.55 -28.54
CA SER A 198 -19.84 -19.20 -29.10
C SER A 198 -20.61 -18.35 -28.07
N GLN A 199 -20.23 -17.09 -27.93
CA GLN A 199 -20.81 -16.14 -26.99
C GLN A 199 -22.33 -16.01 -27.17
N GLU A 200 -22.81 -16.07 -28.41
CA GLU A 200 -24.24 -16.00 -28.73
C GLU A 200 -25.02 -17.18 -28.11
N LYS A 201 -24.37 -18.35 -27.97
CA LYS A 201 -24.94 -19.57 -27.38
C LYS A 201 -24.83 -19.60 -25.85
N VAL A 202 -24.22 -18.60 -25.22
CA VAL A 202 -24.32 -18.40 -23.78
C VAL A 202 -25.66 -17.75 -23.47
N LEU A 203 -26.56 -18.53 -22.87
CA LEU A 203 -27.91 -18.09 -22.52
C LEU A 203 -27.92 -17.55 -21.09
N ASP A 204 -28.36 -16.30 -20.92
CA ASP A 204 -28.66 -15.75 -19.60
C ASP A 204 -30.10 -16.10 -19.22
N ILE A 205 -30.25 -17.09 -18.35
CA ILE A 205 -31.54 -17.57 -17.85
C ILE A 205 -31.82 -17.10 -16.42
N SER A 206 -31.13 -16.05 -15.96
CA SER A 206 -31.26 -15.52 -14.59
C SER A 206 -32.70 -15.16 -14.22
N HIS A 207 -33.48 -14.70 -15.19
CA HIS A 207 -34.89 -14.33 -15.01
C HIS A 207 -35.80 -15.54 -14.65
N LEU A 208 -35.33 -16.78 -14.84
CA LEU A 208 -36.07 -17.99 -14.46
C LEU A 208 -35.83 -18.40 -13.01
N LEU A 209 -34.79 -17.87 -12.35
CA LEU A 209 -34.43 -18.21 -10.98
C LEU A 209 -35.43 -17.61 -9.98
N GLN A 210 -36.12 -18.49 -9.25
CA GLN A 210 -37.04 -18.11 -8.18
C GLN A 210 -36.29 -17.91 -6.85
N LYS A 211 -36.94 -17.22 -5.90
CA LYS A 211 -36.36 -16.92 -4.58
C LYS A 211 -35.97 -18.16 -3.76
N ASP A 212 -36.62 -19.30 -4.00
CA ASP A 212 -36.31 -20.56 -3.32
C ASP A 212 -35.17 -21.35 -3.99
N GLY A 213 -34.57 -20.79 -5.06
CA GLY A 213 -33.51 -21.40 -5.85
C GLY A 213 -34.00 -22.33 -6.96
N THR A 214 -35.31 -22.44 -7.20
CA THR A 214 -35.85 -23.24 -8.29
C THR A 214 -35.85 -22.49 -9.63
N ILE A 215 -35.66 -23.23 -10.72
CA ILE A 215 -35.91 -22.76 -12.09
C ILE A 215 -37.02 -23.61 -12.72
N ALA A 216 -37.78 -23.00 -13.62
CA ALA A 216 -38.65 -23.70 -14.56
C ALA A 216 -38.22 -23.29 -15.97
N TRP A 217 -37.71 -24.24 -16.76
CA TRP A 217 -37.09 -23.96 -18.06
C TRP A 217 -37.41 -25.05 -19.08
N SER A 218 -37.96 -24.66 -20.23
CA SER A 218 -38.07 -25.54 -21.40
C SER A 218 -36.71 -25.60 -22.09
N VAL A 219 -35.96 -26.67 -21.82
CA VAL A 219 -34.56 -26.80 -22.21
C VAL A 219 -34.48 -27.11 -23.71
N PRO A 220 -33.78 -26.30 -24.53
CA PRO A 220 -33.57 -26.63 -25.94
C PRO A 220 -32.81 -27.95 -26.09
N ASN A 221 -33.00 -28.66 -27.22
CA ASN A 221 -32.25 -29.89 -27.50
C ASN A 221 -30.72 -29.69 -27.36
N GLY A 222 -30.03 -30.67 -26.80
CA GLY A 222 -28.59 -30.65 -26.56
C GLY A 222 -28.22 -30.95 -25.10
N HIS A 223 -26.92 -30.97 -24.81
CA HIS A 223 -26.40 -31.15 -23.45
C HIS A 223 -26.04 -29.78 -22.86
N TRP A 224 -26.65 -29.42 -21.73
CA TRP A 224 -26.48 -28.09 -21.15
C TRP A 224 -25.78 -28.17 -19.80
N LYS A 225 -24.81 -27.27 -19.60
CA LYS A 225 -24.27 -26.94 -18.28
C LYS A 225 -24.93 -25.65 -17.81
N LEU A 226 -25.61 -25.72 -16.67
CA LEU A 226 -26.14 -24.60 -15.93
C LEU A 226 -25.12 -24.16 -14.89
N ILE A 227 -24.76 -22.89 -14.89
CA ILE A 227 -23.83 -22.29 -13.93
C ILE A 227 -24.57 -21.19 -13.17
N ARG A 228 -24.82 -21.43 -11.89
CA ARG A 228 -25.41 -20.43 -10.98
C ARG A 228 -24.28 -19.67 -10.32
N TYR A 229 -24.09 -18.43 -10.74
CA TYR A 229 -23.16 -17.48 -10.14
C TYR A 229 -23.83 -16.72 -9.02
N GLY A 230 -23.11 -16.56 -7.92
CA GLY A 230 -23.40 -15.61 -6.87
C GLY A 230 -22.12 -14.95 -6.37
N HIS A 231 -22.25 -14.15 -5.32
CA HIS A 231 -21.10 -13.62 -4.61
C HIS A 231 -21.29 -13.70 -3.09
N THR A 232 -20.17 -13.77 -2.39
CA THR A 232 -20.08 -13.82 -0.92
C THR A 232 -18.85 -13.07 -0.44
N THR A 233 -18.76 -12.79 0.87
CA THR A 233 -17.56 -12.20 1.47
C THR A 233 -16.36 -13.14 1.34
N THR A 234 -15.16 -12.58 1.23
CA THR A 234 -13.92 -13.35 1.32
C THR A 234 -13.64 -13.85 2.74
N GLY A 235 -14.32 -13.30 3.75
CA GLY A 235 -14.16 -13.61 5.16
C GLY A 235 -12.84 -13.11 5.77
N LYS A 236 -12.08 -12.30 5.03
CA LYS A 236 -10.76 -11.81 5.43
C LYS A 236 -10.87 -10.74 6.51
N LEU A 237 -9.93 -10.78 7.44
CA LEU A 237 -9.79 -9.86 8.57
C LEU A 237 -8.41 -9.21 8.49
N PRO A 238 -8.23 -8.01 9.06
CA PRO A 238 -6.91 -7.42 9.16
C PRO A 238 -5.94 -8.31 9.94
N VAL A 239 -4.73 -8.44 9.42
CA VAL A 239 -3.63 -9.20 9.98
C VAL A 239 -3.28 -8.62 11.34
N GLN A 240 -3.41 -9.49 12.36
CA GLN A 240 -3.03 -9.24 13.75
C GLN A 240 -3.83 -8.14 14.45
N ALA A 241 -5.04 -7.84 13.95
CA ALA A 241 -6.01 -7.07 14.70
C ALA A 241 -6.26 -7.70 16.09
N PRO A 242 -6.45 -6.89 17.15
CA PRO A 242 -6.79 -7.39 18.48
C PRO A 242 -8.03 -8.29 18.44
N PHE A 243 -7.96 -9.44 19.15
CA PHE A 243 -8.95 -10.52 19.02
C PHE A 243 -10.39 -10.08 19.33
N ASP A 244 -10.57 -9.16 20.27
CA ASP A 244 -11.84 -8.66 20.77
C ASP A 244 -12.54 -7.68 19.83
N VAL A 245 -11.78 -7.08 18.90
CA VAL A 245 -12.29 -6.08 17.94
C VAL A 245 -11.89 -6.43 16.51
N ALA A 246 -11.48 -7.67 16.24
CA ALA A 246 -11.21 -8.12 14.87
C ALA A 246 -12.51 -8.22 14.07
N GLY A 247 -12.52 -7.64 12.86
CA GLY A 247 -13.68 -7.66 11.97
C GLY A 247 -13.27 -7.66 10.50
N LEU A 248 -14.27 -7.71 9.61
CA LEU A 248 -14.04 -7.89 8.17
C LEU A 248 -13.23 -6.75 7.56
N GLU A 249 -12.44 -7.09 6.55
CA GLU A 249 -11.83 -6.16 5.60
C GLU A 249 -12.91 -5.47 4.76
N CYS A 250 -12.85 -4.14 4.65
CA CYS A 250 -13.77 -3.38 3.80
C CYS A 250 -13.62 -3.77 2.32
N ASP A 251 -14.69 -3.67 1.55
CA ASP A 251 -14.66 -3.81 0.10
C ASP A 251 -13.66 -2.81 -0.52
N LYS A 252 -12.69 -3.31 -1.27
CA LYS A 252 -11.62 -2.52 -1.90
C LYS A 252 -12.02 -1.96 -3.27
N LEU A 253 -13.18 -2.37 -3.78
CA LEU A 253 -13.75 -1.94 -5.07
C LEU A 253 -14.96 -0.98 -4.87
N ASP A 254 -15.21 -0.53 -3.64
CA ASP A 254 -16.30 0.39 -3.31
C ASP A 254 -15.85 1.46 -2.30
N GLN A 255 -15.79 2.70 -2.77
CA GLN A 255 -15.43 3.85 -1.94
C GLN A 255 -16.37 4.03 -0.73
N ASN A 256 -17.64 3.62 -0.79
CA ASN A 256 -18.54 3.76 0.35
C ASN A 256 -18.15 2.83 1.50
N SER A 257 -17.80 1.59 1.19
CA SER A 257 -17.26 0.63 2.15
C SER A 257 -15.95 1.12 2.78
N LEU A 258 -15.05 1.71 1.99
CA LEU A 258 -13.88 2.40 2.52
C LEU A 258 -14.26 3.55 3.44
N LYS A 259 -15.23 4.38 3.05
CA LYS A 259 -15.66 5.53 3.86
C LYS A 259 -16.17 5.10 5.23
N ILE A 260 -16.92 3.99 5.31
CA ILE A 260 -17.34 3.41 6.60
C ILE A 260 -16.12 3.11 7.47
N HIS A 261 -15.08 2.49 6.92
CA HIS A 261 -13.84 2.24 7.65
C HIS A 261 -13.13 3.54 8.05
N PHE A 262 -12.98 4.48 7.12
CA PHE A 262 -12.37 5.78 7.35
C PHE A 262 -13.04 6.52 8.51
N ASP A 263 -14.36 6.66 8.50
CA ASP A 263 -15.11 7.41 9.51
C ASP A 263 -14.96 6.83 10.92
N GLN A 264 -14.82 5.50 11.02
CA GLN A 264 -14.75 4.78 12.30
C GLN A 264 -13.34 4.75 12.89
N TYR A 265 -12.29 4.84 12.06
CA TYR A 265 -10.92 4.69 12.54
C TYR A 265 -9.96 5.81 12.07
N PRO A 266 -9.41 5.86 10.84
CA PRO A 266 -8.50 6.95 10.43
C PRO A 266 -9.07 8.36 10.65
N GLY A 267 -10.29 8.60 10.18
CA GLY A 267 -11.00 9.85 10.35
C GLY A 267 -11.32 10.17 11.81
N LYS A 268 -11.49 9.15 12.66
CA LYS A 268 -11.64 9.36 14.11
C LYS A 268 -10.31 9.77 14.76
N ILE A 269 -9.19 9.12 14.42
CA ILE A 269 -7.84 9.53 14.88
C ILE A 269 -7.58 11.00 14.52
N LEU A 270 -7.90 11.39 13.28
CA LEU A 270 -7.73 12.76 12.81
C LEU A 270 -8.61 13.77 13.56
N LYS A 271 -9.85 13.39 13.91
CA LYS A 271 -10.73 14.21 14.75
C LYS A 271 -10.20 14.34 16.18
N GLU A 272 -9.71 13.25 16.78
CA GLU A 272 -9.13 13.26 18.14
C GLU A 272 -7.86 14.12 18.22
N ALA A 273 -7.08 14.17 17.13
CA ALA A 273 -5.91 15.03 17.01
C ALA A 273 -6.29 16.53 17.00
N GLY A 274 -7.47 16.89 16.50
CA GLY A 274 -7.94 18.27 16.41
C GLY A 274 -6.93 19.16 15.68
N ALA A 275 -6.53 20.26 16.31
CA ALA A 275 -5.55 21.20 15.76
C ALA A 275 -4.13 20.62 15.57
N LEU A 276 -3.86 19.42 16.09
CA LEU A 276 -2.58 18.72 15.89
C LEU A 276 -2.53 17.91 14.58
N ALA A 277 -3.68 17.69 13.93
CA ALA A 277 -3.74 17.15 12.57
C ALA A 277 -3.06 18.13 11.59
N GLY A 278 -2.11 17.63 10.80
CA GLY A 278 -1.28 18.41 9.89
C GLY A 278 -0.13 19.17 10.57
N LYS A 279 -0.12 19.25 11.90
CA LYS A 279 0.98 19.83 12.69
C LYS A 279 1.94 18.75 13.19
N SER A 280 1.46 17.86 14.04
CA SER A 280 2.25 16.81 14.69
C SER A 280 1.78 15.43 14.28
N LEU A 281 0.47 15.24 14.08
CA LEU A 281 -0.04 14.11 13.28
C LEU A 281 0.07 14.48 11.80
N LYS A 282 1.10 13.96 11.12
CA LYS A 282 1.43 14.33 9.74
C LYS A 282 0.89 13.35 8.71
N TYR A 283 0.82 12.07 9.04
CA TYR A 283 0.49 11.03 8.08
C TYR A 283 -0.53 10.04 8.60
N ILE A 284 -1.34 9.54 7.68
CA ILE A 284 -1.97 8.23 7.78
C ILE A 284 -1.17 7.29 6.88
N ALA A 285 -0.89 6.07 7.35
CA ALA A 285 -0.12 5.08 6.60
C ALA A 285 -0.97 3.87 6.23
N ILE A 286 -0.89 3.45 4.96
CA ILE A 286 -1.33 2.13 4.50
C ILE A 286 -0.08 1.27 4.33
N ASP A 287 0.01 0.23 5.15
CA ASP A 287 1.04 -0.82 5.09
C ASP A 287 0.86 -1.70 3.83
N SER A 288 1.77 -2.63 3.60
CA SER A 288 1.72 -3.61 2.53
C SER A 288 0.42 -4.41 2.55
N TYR A 289 -0.10 -4.74 1.37
CA TYR A 289 -1.42 -5.35 1.27
C TYR A 289 -1.41 -6.86 1.52
N GLU A 290 -2.13 -7.32 2.54
CA GLU A 290 -2.21 -8.75 2.92
C GLU A 290 -3.65 -9.29 3.05
N ALA A 291 -4.65 -8.55 2.59
CA ALA A 291 -6.06 -8.92 2.72
C ALA A 291 -6.53 -10.00 1.72
N GLY A 292 -5.64 -10.53 0.88
CA GLY A 292 -5.99 -11.49 -0.18
C GLY A 292 -6.74 -10.83 -1.35
N LEU A 293 -7.38 -11.62 -2.20
CA LEU A 293 -7.97 -11.12 -3.45
C LEU A 293 -9.47 -10.88 -3.32
N GLN A 294 -9.94 -9.90 -4.07
CA GLN A 294 -11.35 -9.65 -4.33
C GLN A 294 -11.54 -9.49 -5.84
N ASN A 295 -12.59 -10.10 -6.38
CA ASN A 295 -12.87 -10.10 -7.82
C ASN A 295 -14.30 -9.69 -8.17
N TRP A 296 -15.09 -9.26 -7.19
CA TRP A 296 -16.47 -8.85 -7.41
C TRP A 296 -16.92 -7.85 -6.36
N ASN A 297 -18.01 -7.15 -6.66
CA ASN A 297 -18.96 -6.55 -5.73
C ASN A 297 -20.26 -6.22 -6.51
N PRO A 298 -21.35 -5.76 -5.86
CA PRO A 298 -22.59 -5.44 -6.57
C PRO A 298 -22.48 -4.37 -7.67
N GLN A 299 -21.46 -3.50 -7.62
CA GLN A 299 -21.24 -2.44 -8.60
C GLN A 299 -20.32 -2.86 -9.76
N PHE A 300 -19.68 -4.02 -9.65
CA PHE A 300 -18.63 -4.45 -10.58
C PHE A 300 -19.11 -4.51 -12.03
N ARG A 301 -20.29 -5.08 -12.30
CA ARG A 301 -20.86 -5.15 -13.66
C ARG A 301 -20.99 -3.76 -14.28
N ASN A 302 -21.52 -2.79 -13.53
CA ASN A 302 -21.70 -1.42 -14.01
C ASN A 302 -20.36 -0.74 -14.28
N GLN A 303 -19.38 -0.92 -13.38
CA GLN A 303 -18.03 -0.39 -13.54
C GLN A 303 -17.31 -1.02 -14.74
N PHE A 304 -17.46 -2.32 -14.94
CA PHE A 304 -16.91 -3.03 -16.09
C PHE A 304 -17.49 -2.48 -17.39
N ILE A 305 -18.81 -2.39 -17.51
CA ILE A 305 -19.48 -1.84 -18.70
C ILE A 305 -19.01 -0.42 -18.99
N LYS A 306 -18.95 0.44 -17.97
CA LYS A 306 -18.48 1.82 -18.09
C LYS A 306 -17.05 1.91 -18.62
N ARG A 307 -16.17 1.00 -18.20
CA ARG A 307 -14.72 1.06 -18.46
C ARG A 307 -14.31 0.31 -19.72
N ARG A 308 -15.00 -0.79 -20.05
CA ARG A 308 -14.64 -1.73 -21.13
C ARG A 308 -15.62 -1.68 -22.31
N GLY A 309 -16.84 -1.15 -22.11
CA GLY A 309 -17.82 -0.92 -23.17
C GLY A 309 -18.70 -2.12 -23.52
N TYR A 310 -18.65 -3.21 -22.74
CA TYR A 310 -19.49 -4.39 -22.94
C TYR A 310 -19.85 -5.06 -21.61
N ASP A 311 -20.88 -5.91 -21.64
CA ASP A 311 -21.39 -6.59 -20.45
C ASP A 311 -20.58 -7.87 -20.13
N PRO A 312 -20.04 -8.02 -18.91
CA PRO A 312 -19.24 -9.20 -18.56
C PRO A 312 -20.06 -10.46 -18.29
N ILE A 313 -21.38 -10.39 -18.12
CA ILE A 313 -22.18 -11.51 -17.60
C ILE A 313 -22.07 -12.76 -18.48
N LYS A 314 -22.25 -12.64 -19.80
CA LYS A 314 -22.12 -13.79 -20.71
C LYS A 314 -20.70 -14.34 -20.84
N TRP A 315 -19.71 -13.64 -20.30
CA TRP A 315 -18.31 -14.03 -20.34
C TRP A 315 -17.83 -14.65 -19.02
N LEU A 316 -18.65 -14.63 -17.95
CA LEU A 316 -18.33 -15.27 -16.67
C LEU A 316 -17.95 -16.77 -16.76
N PRO A 317 -18.41 -17.58 -17.74
CA PRO A 317 -17.92 -18.96 -17.88
C PRO A 317 -16.39 -19.05 -18.05
N ILE A 318 -15.74 -18.00 -18.56
CA ILE A 318 -14.29 -17.95 -18.70
C ILE A 318 -13.59 -17.94 -17.32
N ILE A 319 -14.15 -17.32 -16.30
CA ILE A 319 -13.44 -17.12 -15.03
C ILE A 319 -13.32 -18.41 -14.19
N THR A 320 -14.08 -19.45 -14.52
CA THR A 320 -14.20 -20.68 -13.72
C THR A 320 -12.91 -21.51 -13.70
N GLY A 321 -11.94 -21.19 -14.56
CA GLY A 321 -10.62 -21.83 -14.60
C GLY A 321 -9.70 -21.40 -13.45
N ASN A 322 -10.04 -20.30 -12.76
CA ASN A 322 -9.22 -19.73 -11.70
C ASN A 322 -9.88 -19.98 -10.34
N GLN A 323 -9.84 -21.23 -9.87
CA GLN A 323 -10.42 -21.59 -8.57
C GLN A 323 -9.90 -20.64 -7.47
N PRO A 324 -10.78 -19.94 -6.72
CA PRO A 324 -10.40 -18.82 -5.86
C PRO A 324 -9.35 -19.14 -4.80
N GLU A 325 -9.26 -20.39 -4.37
CA GLU A 325 -8.31 -20.86 -3.35
C GLU A 325 -6.87 -21.05 -3.85
N ASN A 326 -6.65 -21.18 -5.17
CA ASN A 326 -5.34 -21.55 -5.74
C ASN A 326 -4.80 -20.56 -6.80
N PHE A 327 -5.55 -19.49 -7.09
CA PHE A 327 -5.14 -18.48 -8.05
C PHE A 327 -4.56 -17.23 -7.37
N ASP A 328 -3.32 -16.88 -7.72
CA ASP A 328 -2.69 -15.62 -7.31
C ASP A 328 -2.29 -14.80 -8.55
N PRO A 329 -3.09 -13.77 -8.93
CA PRO A 329 -2.85 -12.93 -10.10
C PRO A 329 -1.60 -12.08 -9.95
N ARG A 330 -0.93 -12.07 -8.79
CA ARG A 330 0.36 -11.40 -8.60
C ARG A 330 1.51 -12.25 -9.16
N THR A 331 1.32 -13.56 -9.30
CA THR A 331 2.39 -14.49 -9.68
C THR A 331 2.10 -15.27 -10.96
N LYS A 332 0.83 -15.42 -11.37
CA LYS A 332 0.44 -16.16 -12.57
C LYS A 332 -0.68 -15.44 -13.33
N PRO A 333 -0.66 -15.46 -14.68
CA PRO A 333 -1.81 -15.02 -15.46
C PRO A 333 -3.00 -15.95 -15.23
N ALA A 334 -4.21 -15.39 -15.30
CA ALA A 334 -5.44 -16.17 -15.29
C ALA A 334 -5.51 -17.08 -16.52
N SER A 335 -6.11 -18.26 -16.37
CA SER A 335 -6.41 -19.16 -17.48
C SER A 335 -7.93 -19.33 -17.62
N PRO A 336 -8.46 -19.44 -18.85
CA PRO A 336 -9.89 -19.62 -19.08
C PRO A 336 -10.34 -20.99 -18.61
N GLY A 337 -11.47 -21.05 -17.90
CA GLY A 337 -12.13 -22.32 -17.53
C GLY A 337 -12.93 -22.89 -18.69
N ILE A 338 -13.75 -22.04 -19.31
CA ILE A 338 -14.48 -22.34 -20.54
C ILE A 338 -14.02 -21.36 -21.60
N ILE A 339 -13.67 -21.87 -22.78
CA ILE A 339 -13.24 -21.06 -23.91
C ILE A 339 -14.49 -20.53 -24.63
N ILE A 340 -14.63 -19.20 -24.67
CA ILE A 340 -15.67 -18.52 -25.42
C ILE A 340 -15.05 -17.87 -26.66
N GLU A 341 -15.61 -18.14 -27.84
CA GLU A 341 -15.13 -17.76 -29.18
C GLU A 341 -13.74 -18.33 -29.55
N SER A 342 -12.70 -18.03 -28.78
CA SER A 342 -11.35 -18.56 -28.97
C SER A 342 -10.52 -18.39 -27.69
N GLN A 343 -9.36 -19.06 -27.62
CA GLN A 343 -8.40 -18.90 -26.52
C GLN A 343 -8.01 -17.43 -26.35
N GLU A 344 -7.64 -16.77 -27.44
CA GLU A 344 -7.21 -15.37 -27.44
C GLU A 344 -8.32 -14.43 -26.95
N ILE A 345 -9.56 -14.62 -27.41
CA ILE A 345 -10.70 -13.78 -26.98
C ILE A 345 -10.99 -14.00 -25.49
N SER A 346 -10.89 -15.24 -25.01
CA SER A 346 -11.10 -15.55 -23.60
C SER A 346 -10.02 -14.93 -22.71
N GLU A 347 -8.75 -14.97 -23.14
CA GLU A 347 -7.63 -14.31 -22.46
C GLU A 347 -7.77 -12.79 -22.44
N ARG A 348 -8.25 -12.18 -23.54
CA ARG A 348 -8.54 -10.73 -23.58
C ARG A 348 -9.65 -10.35 -22.60
N PHE A 349 -10.70 -11.16 -22.47
CA PHE A 349 -11.72 -10.93 -21.44
C PHE A 349 -11.13 -11.02 -20.02
N LEU A 350 -10.30 -12.02 -19.73
CA LEU A 350 -9.62 -12.13 -18.43
C LEU A 350 -8.74 -10.90 -18.16
N TYR A 351 -8.01 -10.43 -19.17
CA TYR A 351 -7.23 -9.20 -19.09
C TYR A 351 -8.11 -7.99 -18.72
N ASP A 352 -9.23 -7.79 -19.41
CA ASP A 352 -10.16 -6.68 -19.15
C ASP A 352 -10.82 -6.77 -17.77
N PHE A 353 -11.12 -7.99 -17.32
CA PHE A 353 -11.67 -8.27 -16.00
C PHE A 353 -10.68 -7.91 -14.89
N GLU A 354 -9.44 -8.39 -14.99
CA GLU A 354 -8.37 -8.05 -14.06
C GLU A 354 -8.00 -6.57 -14.10
N ARG A 355 -7.98 -5.95 -15.29
CA ARG A 355 -7.70 -4.53 -15.45
C ARG A 355 -8.78 -3.70 -14.75
N THR A 356 -10.04 -4.09 -14.85
CA THR A 356 -11.15 -3.45 -14.14
C THR A 356 -10.97 -3.56 -12.63
N ILE A 357 -10.60 -4.73 -12.11
CA ILE A 357 -10.28 -4.92 -10.68
C ILE A 357 -9.12 -3.99 -10.26
N SER A 358 -8.02 -3.99 -11.01
CA SER A 358 -6.84 -3.16 -10.75
C SER A 358 -7.20 -1.68 -10.69
N GLU A 359 -7.91 -1.16 -11.69
CA GLU A 359 -8.36 0.24 -11.74
C GLU A 359 -9.23 0.60 -10.54
N LEU A 360 -10.18 -0.27 -10.17
CA LEU A 360 -11.04 -0.05 -9.01
C LEU A 360 -10.28 -0.08 -7.69
N TYR A 361 -9.32 -0.99 -7.48
CA TYR A 361 -8.45 -0.95 -6.29
C TYR A 361 -7.71 0.40 -6.18
N MET A 362 -7.12 0.87 -7.28
CA MET A 362 -6.34 2.11 -7.27
C MET A 362 -7.23 3.34 -7.06
N GLU A 363 -8.43 3.37 -7.67
CA GLU A 363 -9.33 4.52 -7.63
C GLU A 363 -10.24 4.54 -6.40
N GLU A 364 -11.00 3.46 -6.17
CA GLU A 364 -12.05 3.38 -5.13
C GLU A 364 -11.47 3.16 -3.72
N TYR A 365 -10.21 2.70 -3.62
CA TYR A 365 -9.56 2.47 -2.33
C TYR A 365 -8.35 3.39 -2.09
N TYR A 366 -7.25 3.28 -2.84
CA TYR A 366 -6.05 4.09 -2.55
C TYR A 366 -6.25 5.58 -2.82
N SER A 367 -6.76 5.94 -4.01
CA SER A 367 -7.01 7.34 -4.36
C SER A 367 -8.12 7.94 -3.50
N ALA A 368 -9.17 7.17 -3.22
CA ALA A 368 -10.23 7.58 -2.31
C ALA A 368 -9.73 7.81 -0.86
N MET A 369 -8.85 6.96 -0.32
CA MET A 369 -8.22 7.19 0.98
C MET A 369 -7.42 8.50 0.96
N ASN A 370 -6.63 8.72 -0.09
CA ASN A 370 -5.83 9.94 -0.24
C ASN A 370 -6.73 11.18 -0.20
N GLN A 371 -7.83 11.17 -0.97
CA GLN A 371 -8.83 12.25 -0.98
C GLN A 371 -9.48 12.46 0.40
N MET A 372 -9.80 11.39 1.13
CA MET A 372 -10.39 11.48 2.48
C MET A 372 -9.39 12.07 3.49
N VAL A 373 -8.12 11.69 3.42
CA VAL A 373 -7.05 12.24 4.26
C VAL A 373 -6.85 13.74 3.98
N HIS A 374 -6.88 14.16 2.71
CA HIS A 374 -6.75 15.58 2.31
C HIS A 374 -7.89 16.49 2.76
N GLN A 375 -9.00 15.94 3.27
CA GLN A 375 -10.00 16.74 3.97
C GLN A 375 -9.45 17.37 5.26
N TYR A 376 -8.31 16.89 5.76
CA TYR A 376 -7.60 17.40 6.92
C TYR A 376 -6.32 18.13 6.47
N PRO A 377 -6.31 19.48 6.47
CA PRO A 377 -5.20 20.25 5.93
C PRO A 377 -3.84 19.88 6.54
N GLY A 378 -2.85 19.66 5.68
CA GLY A 378 -1.47 19.35 6.10
C GLY A 378 -1.23 17.89 6.49
N VAL A 379 -2.26 17.04 6.48
CA VAL A 379 -2.10 15.58 6.63
C VAL A 379 -1.93 14.96 5.25
N LYS A 380 -1.08 13.95 5.16
CA LYS A 380 -0.75 13.25 3.92
C LYS A 380 -0.94 11.74 4.05
N LEU A 381 -1.02 11.05 2.91
CA LEU A 381 -1.08 9.60 2.85
C LEU A 381 0.30 9.01 2.50
N GLU A 382 0.75 8.06 3.31
CA GLU A 382 1.86 7.17 2.98
C GLU A 382 1.34 5.79 2.57
N VAL A 383 1.94 5.19 1.55
CA VAL A 383 1.49 3.88 1.04
C VAL A 383 2.65 2.98 0.64
N GLN A 384 2.72 1.81 1.27
CA GLN A 384 3.46 0.65 0.76
C GLN A 384 2.68 -0.03 -0.38
N SER A 385 2.94 0.42 -1.61
CA SER A 385 2.13 0.09 -2.80
C SER A 385 2.51 -1.26 -3.43
N TYR A 386 2.41 -2.36 -2.68
CA TYR A 386 2.68 -3.71 -3.19
C TYR A 386 1.79 -4.79 -2.58
N ASN A 387 1.86 -5.99 -3.16
CA ASN A 387 1.08 -7.19 -2.82
C ASN A 387 -0.43 -7.15 -3.12
N ALA A 388 -0.98 -6.04 -3.62
CA ALA A 388 -2.35 -5.93 -4.13
C ALA A 388 -2.43 -6.12 -5.67
N PRO A 389 -3.62 -6.39 -6.24
CA PRO A 389 -3.78 -6.76 -7.65
C PRO A 389 -3.77 -5.54 -8.60
N PHE A 390 -2.72 -4.73 -8.54
CA PHE A 390 -2.51 -3.57 -9.43
C PHE A 390 -1.07 -3.46 -9.94
N ASN A 391 -0.83 -2.55 -10.89
CA ASN A 391 0.53 -2.15 -11.26
C ASN A 391 1.15 -1.31 -10.14
N LEU A 392 2.27 -1.77 -9.58
CA LEU A 392 2.86 -1.22 -8.37
C LEU A 392 3.31 0.23 -8.53
N VAL A 393 3.94 0.54 -9.67
CA VAL A 393 4.38 1.92 -9.99
C VAL A 393 3.16 2.80 -10.21
N GLU A 394 2.17 2.31 -10.96
CA GLU A 394 0.96 3.08 -11.27
C GLU A 394 0.21 3.49 -9.99
N ASN A 395 0.02 2.56 -9.03
CA ASN A 395 -0.59 2.91 -7.75
C ASN A 395 0.31 3.87 -6.95
N ALA A 396 1.61 3.59 -6.86
CA ALA A 396 2.55 4.38 -6.07
C ALA A 396 2.63 5.85 -6.54
N VAL A 397 2.57 6.11 -7.84
CA VAL A 397 2.60 7.48 -8.43
C VAL A 397 1.42 8.34 -7.95
N ARG A 398 0.29 7.72 -7.53
CA ARG A 398 -0.90 8.44 -7.04
C ARG A 398 -0.79 8.88 -5.58
N ASN A 399 0.24 8.45 -4.86
CA ASN A 399 0.42 8.73 -3.44
C ASN A 399 1.52 9.77 -3.21
N GLU A 400 1.40 10.57 -2.14
CA GLU A 400 2.36 11.66 -1.85
C GLU A 400 3.67 11.17 -1.23
N MET A 401 3.64 10.02 -0.54
CA MET A 401 4.81 9.39 0.04
C MET A 401 4.76 7.89 -0.25
N PRO A 402 5.27 7.45 -1.41
CA PRO A 402 5.41 6.03 -1.69
C PRO A 402 6.47 5.42 -0.76
N ALA A 403 6.16 4.24 -0.24
CA ALA A 403 7.00 3.52 0.70
C ALA A 403 7.41 2.15 0.13
N GLY A 404 8.65 1.75 0.42
CA GLY A 404 9.14 0.39 0.25
C GLY A 404 9.33 -0.33 1.58
N GLU A 405 10.02 -1.46 1.53
CA GLU A 405 10.37 -2.27 2.70
C GLU A 405 11.67 -3.01 2.42
N PHE A 406 12.48 -3.29 3.43
CA PHE A 406 13.61 -4.21 3.29
C PHE A 406 13.98 -4.91 4.61
N TRP A 407 14.37 -6.19 4.46
CA TRP A 407 14.65 -7.06 5.61
C TRP A 407 16.15 -7.23 5.85
N HIS A 408 16.52 -7.29 7.13
CA HIS A 408 17.89 -7.50 7.56
C HIS A 408 18.38 -8.93 7.26
N GLY A 409 19.49 -9.01 6.53
CA GLY A 409 20.13 -10.24 6.09
C GLY A 409 19.32 -11.05 5.07
N ASN A 410 18.17 -10.54 4.60
CA ASN A 410 17.27 -11.27 3.70
C ASN A 410 16.89 -10.44 2.48
N LYS A 411 17.71 -10.53 1.43
CA LYS A 411 17.52 -9.79 0.18
C LYS A 411 16.29 -10.20 -0.63
N ASN A 412 15.63 -11.31 -0.28
CA ASN A 412 14.44 -11.79 -0.98
C ASN A 412 13.15 -11.11 -0.51
N TYR A 413 13.16 -10.46 0.66
CA TYR A 413 11.99 -9.83 1.26
C TYR A 413 12.10 -8.30 1.22
N GLY A 414 11.09 -7.65 0.65
CA GLY A 414 10.98 -6.20 0.55
C GLY A 414 11.92 -5.53 -0.46
N TRP A 415 13.20 -5.90 -0.54
CA TRP A 415 14.24 -5.13 -1.26
C TRP A 415 13.94 -4.73 -2.72
N TRP A 416 13.13 -5.52 -3.41
CA TRP A 416 12.70 -5.26 -4.79
C TRP A 416 11.68 -4.10 -4.90
N THR A 417 11.07 -3.67 -3.79
CA THR A 417 10.12 -2.56 -3.70
C THR A 417 10.80 -1.19 -3.72
N LEU A 418 12.04 -1.09 -3.21
CA LEU A 418 12.69 0.20 -2.95
C LEU A 418 12.83 1.06 -4.21
N ASN A 419 13.37 0.47 -5.29
CA ASN A 419 13.53 1.18 -6.55
C ASN A 419 12.17 1.53 -7.17
N LEU A 420 11.12 0.73 -6.96
CA LEU A 420 9.78 1.00 -7.49
C LEU A 420 9.15 2.19 -6.76
N ALA A 421 9.24 2.23 -5.43
CA ALA A 421 8.79 3.36 -4.63
C ALA A 421 9.55 4.65 -4.99
N ALA A 422 10.87 4.57 -5.16
CA ALA A 422 11.70 5.69 -5.59
C ALA A 422 11.31 6.17 -7.00
N SER A 423 11.15 5.25 -7.96
CA SER A 423 10.72 5.58 -9.32
C SER A 423 9.38 6.33 -9.33
N ALA A 424 8.41 5.84 -8.56
CA ALA A 424 7.10 6.47 -8.44
C ALA A 424 7.19 7.89 -7.88
N ALA A 425 8.03 8.11 -6.85
CA ALA A 425 8.26 9.45 -6.32
C ALA A 425 8.92 10.38 -7.34
N HIS A 426 9.91 9.89 -8.09
CA HIS A 426 10.56 10.68 -9.15
C HIS A 426 9.57 11.07 -10.26
N ILE A 427 8.67 10.17 -10.65
CA ILE A 427 7.61 10.43 -11.63
C ILE A 427 6.64 11.49 -11.11
N ALA A 428 6.17 11.34 -9.88
CA ALA A 428 5.21 12.25 -9.25
C ALA A 428 5.83 13.59 -8.81
N GLY A 429 7.16 13.69 -8.74
CA GLY A 429 7.87 14.86 -8.19
C GLY A 429 7.87 14.91 -6.67
N ASN A 430 7.61 13.79 -6.00
CA ASN A 430 7.69 13.67 -4.55
C ASN A 430 9.15 13.64 -4.11
N LYS A 431 9.47 14.39 -3.06
CA LYS A 431 10.84 14.49 -2.53
C LYS A 431 11.19 13.39 -1.53
N ILE A 432 10.19 12.74 -0.95
CA ILE A 432 10.36 11.80 0.15
C ILE A 432 9.94 10.41 -0.35
N VAL A 433 10.84 9.46 -0.16
CA VAL A 433 10.61 8.03 -0.39
C VAL A 433 10.98 7.33 0.89
N SER A 434 10.00 6.66 1.49
CA SER A 434 10.20 6.00 2.77
C SER A 434 10.39 4.50 2.60
N ALA A 435 10.91 3.85 3.64
CA ALA A 435 10.94 2.40 3.70
C ALA A 435 10.83 1.90 5.13
N GLU A 436 10.00 0.88 5.33
CA GLU A 436 10.10 0.00 6.48
C GLU A 436 11.48 -0.67 6.44
N SER A 437 12.27 -0.43 7.48
CA SER A 437 13.71 -0.65 7.45
C SER A 437 14.12 -1.70 8.48
N PHE A 438 14.89 -2.67 8.01
CA PHE A 438 15.59 -3.68 8.80
C PHE A 438 14.72 -4.73 9.51
N THR A 439 13.51 -4.98 9.02
CA THR A 439 12.66 -6.06 9.54
C THR A 439 13.46 -7.36 9.56
N ALA A 440 13.46 -8.05 10.71
CA ALA A 440 14.32 -9.20 10.93
C ALA A 440 13.49 -10.43 11.34
N GLU A 441 13.76 -11.55 10.66
CA GLU A 441 13.22 -12.86 11.03
C GLU A 441 13.64 -13.27 12.45
N PRO A 442 12.87 -14.15 13.13
CA PRO A 442 13.08 -14.46 14.56
C PRO A 442 14.49 -14.92 14.91
N GLN A 443 15.14 -15.68 14.03
CA GLN A 443 16.48 -16.21 14.25
C GLN A 443 17.56 -15.13 14.23
N ARG A 444 17.27 -13.96 13.66
CA ARG A 444 18.17 -12.80 13.57
C ARG A 444 17.75 -11.65 14.46
N GLY A 445 16.44 -11.44 14.65
CA GLY A 445 15.87 -10.37 15.47
C GLY A 445 16.01 -10.54 16.98
N ASN A 446 16.81 -11.51 17.44
CA ASN A 446 16.93 -11.98 18.81
C ASN A 446 18.02 -11.26 19.62
N TRP A 447 17.98 -9.92 19.68
CA TRP A 447 18.94 -9.09 20.43
C TRP A 447 20.41 -9.19 19.96
N SER A 448 20.66 -9.80 18.80
CA SER A 448 22.00 -10.01 18.23
C SER A 448 22.42 -8.93 17.23
N ILE A 449 21.55 -7.95 16.95
CA ILE A 449 21.75 -6.92 15.93
C ILE A 449 22.15 -5.59 16.58
N SER A 450 23.20 -4.98 16.04
CA SER A 450 23.72 -3.66 16.39
C SER A 450 23.81 -2.75 15.14
N PRO A 451 24.00 -1.43 15.29
CA PRO A 451 24.19 -0.52 14.15
C PRO A 451 25.31 -0.93 13.18
N GLU A 452 26.35 -1.62 13.65
CA GLU A 452 27.42 -2.14 12.79
C GLU A 452 26.89 -3.12 11.73
N ASN A 453 25.95 -3.99 12.12
CA ASN A 453 25.34 -4.98 11.22
C ASN A 453 24.42 -4.32 10.17
N LEU A 454 23.87 -3.15 10.49
CA LEU A 454 22.83 -2.50 9.69
C LEU A 454 23.40 -1.50 8.68
N LYS A 455 24.60 -0.96 8.92
CA LYS A 455 25.15 0.15 8.13
C LYS A 455 25.20 -0.16 6.63
N ALA A 456 25.73 -1.31 6.24
CA ALA A 456 25.87 -1.66 4.82
C ALA A 456 24.50 -1.79 4.10
N GLU A 457 23.48 -2.27 4.81
CA GLU A 457 22.12 -2.36 4.27
C GLU A 457 21.44 -0.99 4.21
N ALA A 458 21.68 -0.13 5.20
CA ALA A 458 21.27 1.29 5.14
C ALA A 458 21.82 1.95 3.86
N ASP A 459 23.12 1.79 3.61
CA ASP A 459 23.82 2.39 2.48
C ASP A 459 23.29 1.86 1.14
N LEU A 460 22.96 0.57 1.09
CA LEU A 460 22.32 -0.05 -0.07
C LEU A 460 20.88 0.43 -0.28
N ALA A 461 20.09 0.62 0.79
CA ALA A 461 18.75 1.18 0.67
C ALA A 461 18.79 2.64 0.20
N PHE A 462 19.74 3.43 0.71
CA PHE A 462 19.98 4.80 0.26
C PHE A 462 20.37 4.86 -1.23
N SER A 463 21.24 3.96 -1.72
CA SER A 463 21.60 3.92 -3.14
C SER A 463 20.45 3.47 -4.05
N LYS A 464 19.41 2.85 -3.48
CA LYS A 464 18.16 2.48 -4.14
C LYS A 464 17.10 3.59 -4.15
N GLY A 465 17.43 4.78 -3.65
CA GLY A 465 16.58 5.97 -3.70
C GLY A 465 15.75 6.21 -2.44
N ILE A 466 15.86 5.37 -1.41
CA ILE A 466 15.22 5.63 -0.12
C ILE A 466 15.88 6.85 0.52
N ASN A 467 15.09 7.73 1.13
CA ASN A 467 15.63 8.89 1.85
C ASN A 467 14.85 9.20 3.14
N ARG A 468 14.06 8.24 3.63
CA ARG A 468 13.39 8.25 4.93
C ARG A 468 13.29 6.81 5.45
N MET A 469 14.02 6.50 6.52
CA MET A 469 13.98 5.18 7.15
C MET A 469 12.97 5.16 8.29
N GLU A 470 12.13 4.14 8.26
CA GLU A 470 11.19 3.79 9.30
C GLU A 470 11.67 2.51 9.96
N LEU A 471 12.32 2.63 11.11
CA LEU A 471 13.00 1.49 11.72
C LEU A 471 11.96 0.52 12.32
N HIS A 472 11.97 -0.72 11.82
CA HIS A 472 11.20 -1.83 12.34
C HIS A 472 12.08 -2.60 13.34
N ILE A 473 11.82 -2.65 14.65
CA ILE A 473 10.60 -2.22 15.34
C ILE A 473 10.88 -1.73 16.78
N GLN A 474 10.05 -0.82 17.27
CA GLN A 474 10.02 -0.38 18.67
C GLN A 474 8.68 -0.80 19.35
N PRO A 475 8.65 -1.90 20.11
CA PRO A 475 7.48 -2.26 20.92
C PRO A 475 7.31 -1.27 22.07
N HIS A 476 6.07 -0.92 22.39
CA HIS A 476 5.75 -0.08 23.54
C HIS A 476 6.23 -0.69 24.86
N GLN A 477 6.85 0.10 25.74
CA GLN A 477 7.38 -0.35 27.03
C GLN A 477 6.54 0.16 28.21
N PRO A 478 5.46 -0.54 28.59
CA PRO A 478 4.54 -0.04 29.61
C PRO A 478 5.13 -0.12 31.03
N TRP A 479 6.08 -1.03 31.30
CA TRP A 479 6.69 -1.22 32.63
C TRP A 479 7.98 -0.43 32.84
N GLY A 480 8.70 -0.05 31.77
CA GLY A 480 10.07 0.48 31.79
C GLY A 480 10.98 -0.28 32.75
N GLU A 481 11.66 0.39 33.68
CA GLU A 481 12.70 -0.28 34.52
C GLU A 481 12.20 -1.45 35.37
N LYS A 482 10.89 -1.58 35.60
CA LYS A 482 10.31 -2.74 36.30
C LYS A 482 10.39 -4.05 35.51
N ALA A 483 10.55 -3.98 34.19
CA ALA A 483 10.71 -5.16 33.34
C ALA A 483 11.68 -4.85 32.20
N ILE A 484 12.86 -5.49 32.23
CA ILE A 484 13.93 -5.35 31.23
C ILE A 484 14.22 -6.77 30.69
N PRO A 485 14.20 -7.01 29.37
CA PRO A 485 14.08 -6.01 28.31
C PRO A 485 12.65 -5.52 28.01
N GLY A 486 11.66 -6.05 28.73
CA GLY A 486 10.26 -5.65 28.58
C GLY A 486 9.58 -6.28 27.36
N MET A 487 8.69 -5.53 26.73
CA MET A 487 7.91 -5.99 25.58
C MET A 487 8.79 -6.15 24.34
N ILE A 488 8.59 -7.21 23.55
CA ILE A 488 9.29 -7.44 22.28
C ILE A 488 8.33 -7.43 21.09
N GLY A 489 8.86 -7.28 19.87
CA GLY A 489 8.12 -7.17 18.60
C GLY A 489 7.46 -8.47 18.13
N GLY A 490 6.90 -9.26 19.04
CA GLY A 490 6.53 -10.65 18.78
C GLY A 490 7.76 -11.47 18.41
N SER A 491 7.66 -12.23 17.31
CA SER A 491 8.76 -13.03 16.79
C SER A 491 9.72 -12.24 15.89
N TYR A 492 9.46 -10.97 15.58
CA TYR A 492 10.27 -10.19 14.64
C TYR A 492 11.16 -9.17 15.36
N GLY A 493 12.32 -8.88 14.76
CA GLY A 493 13.18 -7.76 15.15
C GLY A 493 13.05 -6.58 14.19
N LEU A 494 13.77 -5.49 14.40
CA LEU A 494 14.78 -5.23 15.43
C LEU A 494 14.18 -5.01 16.83
N GLN A 495 15.00 -5.05 17.88
CA GLN A 495 14.58 -4.71 19.25
C GLN A 495 15.00 -3.26 19.58
N ILE A 496 14.31 -2.28 19.00
CA ILE A 496 14.66 -0.85 19.12
C ILE A 496 13.95 -0.28 20.32
N ASN A 497 14.51 -0.43 21.51
CA ASN A 497 13.92 0.15 22.72
C ASN A 497 15.00 0.52 23.76
N PRO A 498 14.66 1.31 24.78
CA PRO A 498 15.61 1.78 25.79
C PRO A 498 16.35 0.69 26.57
N ALA A 499 15.82 -0.53 26.59
CA ALA A 499 16.47 -1.68 27.23
C ALA A 499 17.55 -2.33 26.36
N ASN A 500 17.66 -1.97 25.07
CA ASN A 500 18.74 -2.46 24.23
C ASN A 500 20.10 -1.93 24.70
N THR A 501 21.11 -2.80 24.73
CA THR A 501 22.44 -2.51 25.29
C THR A 501 23.16 -1.37 24.58
N TYR A 502 22.87 -1.12 23.30
CA TYR A 502 23.43 0.00 22.54
C TYR A 502 22.58 1.28 22.57
N TRP A 503 21.44 1.30 23.27
CA TRP A 503 20.49 2.43 23.20
C TRP A 503 21.12 3.77 23.56
N LYS A 504 21.97 3.81 24.59
CA LYS A 504 22.65 5.04 25.02
C LYS A 504 23.61 5.60 23.96
N GLN A 505 24.06 4.76 23.03
CA GLN A 505 24.93 5.12 21.92
C GLN A 505 24.16 5.34 20.60
N SER A 506 22.85 5.07 20.57
CA SER A 506 22.02 5.10 19.35
C SER A 506 21.93 6.48 18.69
N LEU A 507 22.17 7.57 19.43
CA LEU A 507 22.18 8.93 18.88
C LEU A 507 23.18 9.06 17.73
N ALA A 508 24.35 8.42 17.81
CA ALA A 508 25.34 8.46 16.73
C ALA A 508 24.81 7.79 15.45
N TRP A 509 24.15 6.63 15.59
CA TRP A 509 23.52 5.91 14.49
C TRP A 509 22.37 6.71 13.86
N ASN A 510 21.46 7.22 14.68
CA ASN A 510 20.32 7.98 14.15
C ASN A 510 20.76 9.32 13.54
N THR A 511 21.84 9.93 14.05
CA THR A 511 22.46 11.11 13.42
C THR A 511 23.07 10.77 12.07
N TYR A 512 23.73 9.62 11.94
CA TYR A 512 24.23 9.12 10.64
C TYR A 512 23.10 9.02 9.62
N LEU A 513 22.03 8.30 9.96
CA LEU A 513 20.85 8.18 9.10
C LEU A 513 20.27 9.54 8.74
N ALA A 514 20.14 10.44 9.72
CA ALA A 514 19.55 11.75 9.50
C ALA A 514 20.34 12.63 8.52
N ARG A 515 21.67 12.51 8.54
CA ARG A 515 22.59 13.20 7.62
C ARG A 515 22.47 12.67 6.20
N CYS A 516 22.44 11.35 6.03
CA CYS A 516 22.23 10.71 4.73
C CYS A 516 20.87 11.10 4.15
N GLN A 517 19.80 10.96 4.94
CA GLN A 517 18.45 11.36 4.56
C GLN A 517 18.36 12.84 4.18
N TYR A 518 19.07 13.73 4.90
CA TYR A 518 19.12 15.14 4.54
C TYR A 518 19.74 15.36 3.15
N LEU A 519 20.94 14.81 2.89
CA LEU A 519 21.60 14.99 1.59
C LEU A 519 20.82 14.37 0.43
N LEU A 520 20.25 13.19 0.63
CA LEU A 520 19.49 12.46 -0.40
C LEU A 520 18.13 13.10 -0.74
N ARG A 521 17.73 14.14 0.01
CA ARG A 521 16.56 14.98 -0.30
C ARG A 521 16.94 16.30 -0.99
N GLN A 522 18.24 16.53 -1.26
CA GLN A 522 18.70 17.73 -1.94
C GLN A 522 18.76 17.50 -3.46
N GLY A 523 18.43 18.54 -4.21
CA GLY A 523 18.48 18.50 -5.68
C GLY A 523 17.44 17.55 -6.27
N GLN A 524 17.84 16.88 -7.35
CA GLN A 524 17.00 16.00 -8.14
C GLN A 524 17.80 14.75 -8.52
N PHE A 525 17.14 13.59 -8.52
CA PHE A 525 17.75 12.34 -8.95
C PHE A 525 18.19 12.39 -10.41
N ILE A 526 19.31 11.74 -10.73
CA ILE A 526 19.87 11.65 -12.07
C ILE A 526 19.81 10.20 -12.52
N ALA A 527 19.10 9.97 -13.63
CA ALA A 527 18.93 8.69 -14.28
C ALA A 527 19.08 8.84 -15.79
N ASP A 528 19.64 7.82 -16.45
CA ASP A 528 19.74 7.80 -17.91
C ASP A 528 18.66 6.92 -18.55
N ILE A 529 18.10 5.99 -17.78
CA ILE A 529 17.23 4.93 -18.27
C ILE A 529 15.83 5.08 -17.65
N CYS A 530 14.81 5.06 -18.50
CA CYS A 530 13.42 4.87 -18.10
C CYS A 530 12.98 3.48 -18.57
N TYR A 531 12.50 2.64 -17.66
CA TYR A 531 12.10 1.27 -17.93
C TYR A 531 10.58 1.15 -17.91
N LEU A 532 9.94 0.81 -19.03
CA LEU A 532 8.50 0.55 -19.04
C LEU A 532 8.21 -0.70 -18.20
N TYR A 533 7.57 -0.50 -17.06
CA TYR A 533 7.38 -1.52 -16.04
C TYR A 533 6.15 -2.39 -16.36
N PRO A 534 6.35 -3.69 -16.60
CA PRO A 534 5.24 -4.56 -16.96
C PRO A 534 4.45 -4.99 -15.73
N LYS A 535 3.21 -5.40 -15.98
CA LYS A 535 2.32 -5.97 -14.96
C LYS A 535 2.99 -7.20 -14.32
N ARG A 536 2.86 -7.37 -13.00
CA ARG A 536 3.32 -8.55 -12.23
C ARG A 536 4.85 -8.75 -12.11
N GLN A 537 5.67 -7.76 -12.41
CA GLN A 537 7.13 -7.89 -12.24
C GLN A 537 7.58 -7.52 -10.83
N ARG A 538 8.55 -8.23 -10.24
CA ARG A 538 9.22 -7.79 -9.01
C ARG A 538 10.48 -7.00 -9.34
N GLY A 539 10.49 -5.73 -8.96
CA GLY A 539 11.62 -4.83 -9.20
C GLY A 539 11.97 -4.67 -10.68
N PHE A 540 13.11 -4.06 -10.93
CA PHE A 540 13.73 -3.96 -12.25
C PHE A 540 15.24 -3.76 -12.05
N THR A 541 16.01 -4.00 -13.11
CA THR A 541 17.46 -3.81 -13.10
C THR A 541 17.86 -2.89 -14.24
N VAL A 542 18.98 -2.20 -14.01
CA VAL A 542 19.67 -1.39 -15.01
C VAL A 542 21.12 -1.86 -15.10
N PRO A 543 21.81 -1.64 -16.23
CA PRO A 543 23.22 -2.00 -16.37
C PRO A 543 24.10 -1.32 -15.33
N GLU A 544 25.21 -1.96 -14.97
CA GLU A 544 26.20 -1.40 -14.05
C GLU A 544 26.70 -0.03 -14.54
N GLY A 545 26.85 0.91 -13.61
CA GLY A 545 27.26 2.29 -13.91
C GLY A 545 26.12 3.23 -14.31
N TYR A 546 24.88 2.73 -14.44
CA TYR A 546 23.71 3.54 -14.77
C TYR A 546 22.66 3.52 -13.67
N ASN A 547 21.87 4.60 -13.62
CA ASN A 547 20.65 4.69 -12.84
C ASN A 547 19.43 4.69 -13.76
N GLY A 548 18.29 4.24 -13.24
CA GLY A 548 17.04 4.32 -13.96
C GLY A 548 15.82 4.26 -13.05
N ASP A 549 14.70 4.68 -13.62
CA ASP A 549 13.37 4.59 -13.02
C ASP A 549 12.48 3.63 -13.81
N ALA A 550 11.60 2.94 -13.10
CA ALA A 550 10.46 2.22 -13.67
C ALA A 550 9.28 3.18 -13.89
N ILE A 551 8.65 3.15 -15.06
CA ILE A 551 7.46 3.93 -15.39
C ILE A 551 6.30 3.02 -15.77
N ASP A 552 5.09 3.33 -15.30
CA ASP A 552 3.87 2.64 -15.74
C ASP A 552 3.38 3.18 -17.10
N GLU A 553 2.50 2.42 -17.76
CA GLU A 553 1.95 2.78 -19.07
C GLU A 553 1.17 4.10 -19.06
N GLN A 554 0.38 4.37 -18.02
CA GLN A 554 -0.45 5.57 -17.94
C GLN A 554 0.41 6.83 -17.78
N SER A 555 1.42 6.78 -16.91
CA SER A 555 2.37 7.87 -16.72
C SER A 555 3.20 8.10 -17.97
N LEU A 556 3.65 7.03 -18.64
CA LEU A 556 4.36 7.13 -19.92
C LEU A 556 3.54 7.87 -20.96
N ILE A 557 2.28 7.47 -21.17
CA ILE A 557 1.40 8.05 -22.20
C ILE A 557 1.00 9.48 -21.86
N LYS A 558 0.69 9.77 -20.59
CA LYS A 558 0.07 11.05 -20.18
C LYS A 558 1.07 12.13 -19.80
N LEU A 559 2.23 11.75 -19.24
CA LEU A 559 3.16 12.70 -18.61
C LEU A 559 4.45 12.87 -19.41
N MET A 560 4.93 11.85 -20.12
CA MET A 560 6.21 11.92 -20.79
C MET A 560 6.15 12.78 -22.07
N PHE A 561 7.14 13.65 -22.24
CA PHE A 561 7.31 14.47 -23.44
C PHE A 561 8.79 14.51 -23.85
N VAL A 562 9.07 14.93 -25.09
CA VAL A 562 10.45 15.05 -25.59
C VAL A 562 10.90 16.50 -25.56
N LYS A 563 12.09 16.76 -25.01
CA LYS A 563 12.75 18.07 -25.03
C LYS A 563 14.26 17.89 -25.21
N ASP A 564 14.83 18.61 -26.17
CA ASP A 564 16.28 18.60 -26.47
C ASP A 564 16.87 17.19 -26.64
N GLY A 565 16.11 16.30 -27.32
CA GLY A 565 16.51 14.92 -27.57
C GLY A 565 16.44 13.99 -26.35
N LYS A 566 15.86 14.44 -25.23
CA LYS A 566 15.65 13.65 -24.01
C LYS A 566 14.17 13.41 -23.75
N LEU A 567 13.88 12.31 -23.05
CA LEU A 567 12.58 11.98 -22.50
C LEU A 567 12.42 12.71 -21.17
N CYS A 568 11.39 13.51 -21.00
CA CYS A 568 11.19 14.36 -19.83
C CYS A 568 9.84 14.11 -19.17
N LEU A 569 9.80 14.30 -17.85
CA LEU A 569 8.57 14.31 -17.06
C LEU A 569 8.33 15.71 -16.46
N PRO A 570 7.07 16.05 -16.12
CA PRO A 570 6.74 17.33 -15.47
C PRO A 570 7.43 17.53 -14.12
N SER A 571 7.79 16.44 -13.44
CA SER A 571 8.60 16.46 -12.22
C SER A 571 10.02 17.00 -12.41
N GLY A 572 10.44 17.17 -13.67
CA GLY A 572 11.77 17.60 -14.07
C GLY A 572 12.69 16.44 -14.45
N MET A 573 12.27 15.17 -14.23
CA MET A 573 13.10 14.01 -14.55
C MET A 573 13.41 13.95 -16.05
N GLN A 574 14.63 13.53 -16.36
CA GLN A 574 15.12 13.43 -17.74
C GLN A 574 15.81 12.10 -17.95
N TYR A 575 15.52 11.43 -19.06
CA TYR A 575 16.10 10.15 -19.44
C TYR A 575 16.59 10.21 -20.89
N ARG A 576 17.58 9.37 -21.23
CA ARG A 576 18.12 9.22 -22.59
C ARG A 576 17.60 7.98 -23.30
N ILE A 577 17.24 6.95 -22.54
CA ILE A 577 16.85 5.64 -23.06
C ILE A 577 15.50 5.25 -22.47
N LEU A 578 14.57 4.80 -23.33
CA LEU A 578 13.37 4.08 -22.93
C LEU A 578 13.57 2.59 -23.20
N VAL A 579 13.47 1.75 -22.18
CA VAL A 579 13.52 0.29 -22.30
C VAL A 579 12.10 -0.24 -22.38
N LEU A 580 11.82 -0.96 -23.47
CA LEU A 580 10.60 -1.71 -23.67
C LEU A 580 10.91 -3.20 -23.44
N PRO A 581 10.55 -3.78 -22.29
CA PRO A 581 10.85 -5.18 -22.02
C PRO A 581 10.02 -6.09 -22.92
N ASN A 582 10.61 -7.21 -23.31
CA ASN A 582 9.90 -8.26 -24.03
C ASN A 582 8.89 -8.91 -23.08
N THR A 583 7.62 -8.55 -23.21
CA THR A 583 6.55 -9.02 -22.33
C THR A 583 5.46 -9.65 -23.17
N SER A 584 5.13 -10.92 -22.87
CA SER A 584 3.88 -11.52 -23.32
C SER A 584 2.75 -10.90 -22.47
N VAL A 585 1.73 -10.37 -23.16
CA VAL A 585 0.54 -9.73 -22.57
C VAL A 585 -0.11 -10.62 -21.52
#